data_AF-A0A914UUJ7-F1
#
_entry.id   AF-A0A914UUJ7-F1
#
_cell.length_a   1.000
_cell.length_b   1.000
_cell.length_c   1.000
_cell.angle_alpha   90.00
_cell.angle_beta   90.00
_cell.angle_gamma   90.00
#
_symmetry.space_group_name_H-M   'P 1'
#
loop_
_entity.id
_entity.type
_entity.pdbx_description
1 polymer ?
#
loop_
_entity_poly.entity_id
_entity_poly.type
_entity_poly.pdbx_seq_one_letter_code
_entity_poly.pdbx_strand_id
1 'polypeptide(L)'
;MTFCQQAAPNAQLTSVASAFESYNIAGIVKDTPNTSVCNNIWIGGNDFNQNGQFAWADGTPMIYTNWAAGQPDLSHHCISWPAQENSKWNTEDCGTEDCFICEKYINALTTTPTSPTPPTTTIPLLLNMDLVIAIDGSSSMPTHSFNDIENFIKTLVIPPYFNSIGQGNPGVRIALVVVPGQNGAVIPASDLYTIKSKAGLLDALDSLQNFYDGSSGQKLNTFFNLVSGPDFLSSGYRPGINNHLILYITGTSTVTDGGNAAALAQSIRNNNTYGIITIAYTAQGQPAVNQNVLNSIAGANCVMISNTVDYLIQNGLDFVQTRILSAATTGTYC
;
A
#
# COMPACT_ATOMS: atom_id res chain seq x y z
N MET A 1 -3.31 30.58 15.01
CA MET A 1 -3.61 30.27 13.60
C MET A 1 -4.74 29.27 13.54
N THR A 2 -5.84 29.58 12.87
CA THR A 2 -6.92 28.62 12.63
C THR A 2 -7.47 28.78 11.21
N PHE A 3 -6.59 29.02 10.22
CA PHE A 3 -6.97 29.20 8.82
C PHE A 3 -7.79 28.01 8.29
N CYS A 4 -7.39 26.78 8.65
CA CYS A 4 -8.18 25.59 8.35
C CYS A 4 -9.57 25.60 9.00
N GLN A 5 -9.69 26.06 10.24
CA GLN A 5 -11.00 26.14 10.91
C GLN A 5 -11.91 27.23 10.32
N GLN A 6 -11.34 28.27 9.69
CA GLN A 6 -12.10 29.26 8.92
C GLN A 6 -12.65 28.64 7.63
N ALA A 7 -11.89 27.73 7.00
CA ALA A 7 -12.34 27.01 5.80
C ALA A 7 -13.41 25.95 6.12
N ALA A 8 -13.26 25.21 7.22
CA ALA A 8 -14.27 24.25 7.68
C ALA A 8 -14.19 24.00 9.20
N PRO A 9 -15.34 23.87 9.90
CA PRO A 9 -15.34 23.49 11.31
C PRO A 9 -14.60 22.17 11.55
N ASN A 10 -13.78 22.13 12.60
CA ASN A 10 -12.90 21.02 12.99
C ASN A 10 -11.81 20.63 11.98
N ALA A 11 -11.52 21.47 10.99
CA ALA A 11 -10.38 21.25 10.11
C ALA A 11 -9.08 21.79 10.73
N GLN A 12 -7.97 21.15 10.37
CA GLN A 12 -6.62 21.43 10.87
C GLN A 12 -5.60 21.29 9.74
N LEU A 13 -4.36 21.74 9.94
CA LEU A 13 -3.29 21.47 8.98
C LEU A 13 -3.05 19.97 8.89
N THR A 14 -2.84 19.45 7.68
CA THR A 14 -2.79 18.00 7.46
C THR A 14 -1.66 17.33 8.23
N SER A 15 -1.94 16.22 8.89
CA SER A 15 -0.92 15.25 9.27
C SER A 15 -0.63 14.35 8.07
N VAL A 16 0.55 13.72 8.05
CA VAL A 16 0.90 12.76 7.00
C VAL A 16 1.39 11.48 7.65
N ALA A 17 0.50 10.52 7.77
CA ALA A 17 0.73 9.23 8.42
C ALA A 17 1.38 8.20 7.48
N SER A 18 1.43 8.45 6.16
CA SER A 18 2.00 7.51 5.19
C SER A 18 2.45 8.18 3.89
N ALA A 19 3.27 7.48 3.09
CA ALA A 19 3.58 7.97 1.74
C ALA A 19 2.38 7.95 0.79
N PHE A 20 1.33 7.18 1.08
CA PHE A 20 0.12 7.22 0.27
C PHE A 20 -0.70 8.48 0.53
N GLU A 21 -0.86 8.84 1.79
CA GLU A 21 -1.38 10.17 2.13
C GLU A 21 -0.49 11.24 1.50
N SER A 22 0.83 11.04 1.51
CA SER A 22 1.77 11.90 0.81
C SER A 22 1.55 11.93 -0.72
N TYR A 23 1.17 10.82 -1.34
CA TYR A 23 0.88 10.76 -2.77
C TYR A 23 -0.44 11.45 -3.11
N ASN A 24 -1.49 11.23 -2.31
CA ASN A 24 -2.80 11.84 -2.51
C ASN A 24 -2.75 13.35 -2.35
N ILE A 25 -2.08 13.83 -1.31
CA ILE A 25 -1.89 15.26 -1.11
C ILE A 25 -1.10 15.85 -2.28
N ALA A 26 -0.06 15.17 -2.78
CA ALA A 26 0.63 15.62 -3.99
C ALA A 26 -0.29 15.68 -5.23
N GLY A 27 -1.23 14.74 -5.38
CA GLY A 27 -2.28 14.78 -6.40
C GLY A 27 -3.19 15.99 -6.25
N ILE A 28 -3.73 16.22 -5.04
CA ILE A 28 -4.56 17.39 -4.72
C ILE A 28 -3.83 18.70 -5.06
N VAL A 29 -2.55 18.80 -4.74
CA VAL A 29 -1.73 19.97 -5.03
C VAL A 29 -1.56 20.18 -6.55
N LYS A 30 -1.37 19.12 -7.33
CA LYS A 30 -1.26 19.21 -8.79
C LYS A 30 -2.58 19.61 -9.45
N ASP A 31 -3.69 19.10 -8.95
CA ASP A 31 -5.02 19.30 -9.54
C ASP A 31 -5.69 20.61 -9.11
N THR A 32 -5.19 21.24 -8.04
CA THR A 32 -5.71 22.51 -7.55
C THR A 32 -5.25 23.67 -8.47
N PRO A 33 -6.17 24.49 -9.01
CA PRO A 33 -5.81 25.65 -9.81
C PRO A 33 -4.94 26.65 -9.02
N ASN A 34 -3.98 27.28 -9.69
CA ASN A 34 -3.06 28.29 -9.12
C ASN A 34 -2.06 27.76 -8.07
N THR A 35 -1.75 26.46 -8.04
CA THR A 35 -0.65 25.95 -7.20
C THR A 35 0.74 26.27 -7.76
N SER A 36 0.83 26.75 -9.00
CA SER A 36 2.06 27.34 -9.56
C SER A 36 2.55 28.57 -8.79
N VAL A 37 1.73 29.14 -7.90
CA VAL A 37 2.07 30.26 -7.02
C VAL A 37 2.52 29.78 -5.63
N CYS A 38 2.31 28.50 -5.31
CA CYS A 38 2.71 27.88 -4.05
C CYS A 38 4.13 27.29 -4.22
N ASN A 39 5.11 27.86 -3.53
CA ASN A 39 6.46 27.27 -3.51
C ASN A 39 6.51 26.18 -2.46
N ASN A 40 6.01 26.47 -1.26
CA ASN A 40 5.84 25.50 -0.19
C ASN A 40 4.39 25.42 0.26
N ILE A 41 4.08 24.31 0.93
CA ILE A 41 2.74 24.03 1.44
C ILE A 41 2.89 23.62 2.89
N TRP A 42 2.30 24.40 3.77
CA TRP A 42 2.28 24.10 5.19
C TRP A 42 1.46 22.85 5.48
N ILE A 43 2.08 21.97 6.27
CA ILE A 43 1.46 20.79 6.88
C ILE A 43 1.61 20.87 8.41
N GLY A 44 0.88 20.04 9.16
CA GLY A 44 0.70 20.19 10.60
C GLY A 44 1.92 19.85 11.47
N GLY A 45 3.07 19.56 10.88
CA GLY A 45 4.25 19.08 11.60
C GLY A 45 5.10 20.21 12.18
N ASN A 46 5.57 20.04 13.41
CA ASN A 46 6.44 21.00 14.10
C ASN A 46 7.26 20.30 15.21
N ASP A 47 8.31 20.96 15.71
CA ASP A 47 9.13 20.46 16.82
C ASP A 47 9.15 21.40 18.05
N PHE A 48 8.08 22.20 18.24
CA PHE A 48 8.01 23.22 19.29
C PHE A 48 8.21 22.69 20.71
N ASN A 49 7.88 21.43 20.95
CA ASN A 49 8.04 20.80 22.26
C ASN A 49 9.51 20.48 22.57
N GLN A 50 10.27 20.04 21.56
CA GLN A 50 11.67 19.68 21.68
C GLN A 50 12.34 19.75 20.30
N ASN A 51 13.33 20.64 20.16
CA ASN A 51 14.06 20.82 18.90
C ASN A 51 14.60 19.46 18.38
N GLY A 52 14.32 19.16 17.11
CA GLY A 52 14.68 17.91 16.45
C GLY A 52 13.73 16.74 16.74
N GLN A 53 12.70 16.93 17.55
CA GLN A 53 11.61 15.95 17.74
C GLN A 53 10.30 16.50 17.18
N PHE A 54 10.08 16.21 15.90
CA PHE A 54 8.88 16.61 15.20
C PHE A 54 7.66 15.78 15.62
N ALA A 55 6.51 16.45 15.72
CA ALA A 55 5.22 15.88 16.02
C ALA A 55 4.12 16.57 15.19
N TRP A 56 3.01 15.89 14.96
CA TRP A 56 1.84 16.47 14.34
C TRP A 56 1.05 17.31 15.35
N ALA A 57 0.59 18.49 14.93
CA ALA A 57 -0.17 19.42 15.76
C ALA A 57 -1.53 18.86 16.21
N ASP A 58 -2.02 17.83 15.54
CA ASP A 58 -3.27 17.14 15.86
C ASP A 58 -3.13 16.01 16.89
N GLY A 59 -1.90 15.73 17.33
CA GLY A 59 -1.59 14.67 18.28
C GLY A 59 -1.52 13.27 17.67
N THR A 60 -1.64 13.12 16.35
CA THR A 60 -1.39 11.84 15.70
C THR A 60 0.09 11.45 15.82
N PRO A 61 0.41 10.16 15.96
CA PRO A 61 1.79 9.72 16.01
C PRO A 61 2.55 10.00 14.70
N MET A 62 3.71 10.65 14.76
CA MET A 62 4.59 10.84 13.60
C MET A 62 5.40 9.56 13.32
N ILE A 63 4.74 8.59 12.68
CA ILE A 63 5.31 7.28 12.30
C ILE A 63 5.89 7.24 10.88
N TYR A 64 5.60 8.26 10.08
CA TYR A 64 6.06 8.45 8.71
C TYR A 64 6.82 9.77 8.60
N THR A 65 7.94 9.75 7.88
CA THR A 65 8.69 10.96 7.53
C THR A 65 9.14 10.91 6.08
N ASN A 66 9.14 12.06 5.41
CA ASN A 66 9.55 12.17 4.01
C ASN A 66 10.53 13.32 3.77
N TRP A 67 11.53 13.45 4.65
CA TRP A 67 12.49 14.56 4.60
C TRP A 67 13.27 14.64 3.28
N ALA A 68 13.49 15.86 2.81
CA ALA A 68 14.42 16.15 1.73
C ALA A 68 15.87 15.88 2.17
N ALA A 69 16.79 15.82 1.20
CA ALA A 69 18.20 15.65 1.51
C ALA A 69 18.69 16.86 2.34
N GLY A 70 19.32 16.59 3.50
CA GLY A 70 19.79 17.63 4.41
C GLY A 70 18.75 18.11 5.43
N GLN A 71 17.55 17.54 5.43
CA GLN A 71 16.46 17.88 6.36
C GLN A 71 16.27 16.77 7.42
N PRO A 72 15.71 17.09 8.61
CA PRO A 72 15.31 18.43 9.06
C PRO A 72 16.52 19.33 9.36
N ASP A 73 16.44 20.60 8.97
CA ASP A 73 17.31 21.66 9.48
C ASP A 73 16.79 22.13 10.84
N LEU A 74 17.63 22.03 11.88
CA LEU A 74 17.28 22.31 13.27
C LEU A 74 17.25 23.81 13.60
N SER A 75 17.52 24.69 12.63
CA SER A 75 17.28 26.13 12.76
C SER A 75 15.83 26.53 12.52
N HIS A 76 15.01 25.63 11.96
CA HIS A 76 13.62 25.89 11.60
C HIS A 76 12.67 24.86 12.23
N HIS A 77 11.44 25.30 12.51
CA HIS A 77 10.56 24.56 13.43
C HIS A 77 9.26 24.03 12.80
N CYS A 78 8.91 24.43 11.58
CA CYS A 78 7.68 24.01 10.91
C CYS A 78 7.97 23.19 9.66
N ILE A 79 7.18 22.14 9.44
CA ILE A 79 7.32 21.31 8.25
C ILE A 79 6.57 21.95 7.09
N SER A 80 7.29 22.13 5.99
CA SER A 80 6.73 22.54 4.72
C SER A 80 6.89 21.44 3.67
N TRP A 81 5.99 21.43 2.72
CA TRP A 81 6.01 20.52 1.60
C TRP A 81 6.17 21.30 0.29
N PRO A 82 7.30 21.17 -0.42
CA PRO A 82 7.51 21.85 -1.68
C PRO A 82 6.56 21.30 -2.77
N ALA A 83 5.79 22.18 -3.38
CA ALA A 83 4.79 21.81 -4.38
C ALA A 83 5.42 21.31 -5.70
N GLN A 84 6.67 21.73 -5.99
CA GLN A 84 7.34 21.50 -7.27
C GLN A 84 8.62 20.64 -7.17
N GLU A 85 9.09 20.30 -5.97
CA GLU A 85 10.37 19.59 -5.76
C GLU A 85 10.18 18.21 -5.10
N ASN A 86 10.11 17.14 -5.90
CA ASN A 86 10.11 15.72 -5.48
C ASN A 86 9.16 15.32 -4.32
N SER A 87 8.29 16.23 -3.89
CA SER A 87 7.34 16.10 -2.79
C SER A 87 7.96 15.68 -1.43
N LYS A 88 9.21 16.10 -1.14
CA LYS A 88 9.92 15.79 0.11
C LYS A 88 9.94 16.98 1.07
N TRP A 89 9.77 16.73 2.36
CA TRP A 89 9.56 17.75 3.38
C TRP A 89 10.83 18.55 3.71
N ASN A 90 10.64 19.85 3.92
CA ASN A 90 11.64 20.77 4.44
C ASN A 90 11.22 21.28 5.82
N THR A 91 12.18 21.79 6.60
CA THR A 91 11.88 22.66 7.74
C THR A 91 12.04 24.12 7.34
N GLU A 92 11.03 24.92 7.68
CA GLU A 92 10.92 26.33 7.32
C GLU A 92 10.56 27.20 8.52
N ASP A 93 10.84 28.49 8.41
CA ASP A 93 10.42 29.49 9.38
C ASP A 93 8.90 29.60 9.41
N CYS A 94 8.29 29.18 10.52
CA CYS A 94 6.83 29.12 10.72
C CYS A 94 6.06 30.42 10.45
N GLY A 95 6.75 31.56 10.40
CA GLY A 95 6.17 32.87 10.17
C GLY A 95 6.04 33.27 8.70
N THR A 96 6.53 32.44 7.76
CA THR A 96 6.45 32.77 6.33
C THR A 96 5.02 32.55 5.80
N GLU A 97 4.54 33.51 5.02
CA GLU A 97 3.25 33.40 4.33
C GLU A 97 3.42 32.48 3.11
N ASP A 98 2.77 31.31 3.15
CA ASP A 98 2.76 30.37 2.03
C ASP A 98 1.43 29.60 2.00
N CYS A 99 1.25 28.80 0.96
CA CYS A 99 0.08 27.94 0.83
C CYS A 99 0.01 26.92 1.97
N PHE A 100 -1.17 26.36 2.21
CA PHE A 100 -1.38 25.36 3.25
C PHE A 100 -2.44 24.36 2.81
N ILE A 101 -2.34 23.14 3.33
CA ILE A 101 -3.36 22.11 3.12
C ILE A 101 -4.03 21.74 4.45
N CYS A 102 -5.36 21.66 4.39
CA CYS A 102 -6.18 21.33 5.54
C CYS A 102 -6.78 19.94 5.41
N GLU A 103 -6.81 19.20 6.51
CA GLU A 103 -7.58 17.99 6.64
C GLU A 103 -8.77 18.19 7.58
N LYS A 104 -9.78 17.36 7.39
CA LYS A 104 -10.95 17.29 8.26
C LYS A 104 -11.39 15.85 8.39
N TYR A 105 -11.48 15.36 9.62
CA TYR A 105 -12.10 14.08 9.90
C TYR A 105 -13.60 14.14 9.60
N ILE A 106 -14.04 13.34 8.64
CA ILE A 106 -15.47 13.12 8.38
C ILE A 106 -15.89 11.97 9.30
N ASN A 107 -16.48 12.29 10.44
CA ASN A 107 -17.12 11.30 11.30
C ASN A 107 -18.33 10.69 10.58
N ALA A 108 -18.13 9.67 9.76
CA ALA A 108 -19.15 8.65 9.56
C ALA A 108 -19.01 7.67 10.72
N LEU A 109 -20.03 7.63 11.59
CA LEU A 109 -20.12 6.95 12.89
C LEU A 109 -19.72 7.83 14.08
N THR A 110 -20.71 8.57 14.57
CA THR A 110 -20.75 9.08 15.94
C THR A 110 -20.63 7.93 16.95
N THR A 111 -19.41 7.63 17.38
CA THR A 111 -19.16 7.15 18.74
C THR A 111 -18.37 8.24 19.44
N THR A 112 -18.97 8.80 20.47
CA THR A 112 -18.39 9.81 21.37
C THR A 112 -16.92 9.54 21.71
N PRO A 113 -16.05 10.55 21.72
CA PRO A 113 -14.66 10.40 22.13
C PRO A 113 -14.64 10.09 23.62
N THR A 114 -14.28 8.85 23.98
CA THR A 114 -13.91 8.54 25.36
C THR A 114 -12.50 9.08 25.59
N SER A 115 -12.36 9.74 26.74
CA SER A 115 -11.14 10.32 27.35
C SER A 115 -9.83 9.62 26.95
N PRO A 116 -8.71 10.37 26.81
CA PRO A 116 -7.42 9.78 26.46
C PRO A 116 -7.02 8.81 27.56
N THR A 117 -7.03 7.52 27.21
CA THR A 117 -6.31 6.52 27.99
C THR A 117 -4.83 6.76 27.71
N PRO A 118 -3.92 6.67 28.70
CA PRO A 118 -2.49 6.84 28.47
C PRO A 118 -2.05 5.95 27.29
N PRO A 119 -1.11 6.39 26.44
CA PRO A 119 -0.62 5.58 25.34
C PRO A 119 0.00 4.32 25.94
N THR A 120 -0.74 3.22 25.86
CA THR A 120 -0.20 1.90 26.13
C THR A 120 0.94 1.76 25.14
N THR A 121 2.17 1.62 25.63
CA THR A 121 3.36 1.41 24.82
C THR A 121 3.25 0.02 24.22
N THR A 122 2.43 -0.13 23.17
CA THR A 122 2.37 -1.34 22.37
C THR A 122 3.69 -1.39 21.62
N ILE A 123 4.53 -2.36 21.96
CA ILE A 123 5.67 -2.72 21.11
C ILE A 123 5.06 -2.99 19.73
N PRO A 124 5.51 -2.31 18.65
CA PRO A 124 4.96 -2.55 17.32
C PRO A 124 5.09 -4.05 17.02
N LEU A 125 3.97 -4.68 16.66
CA LEU A 125 3.94 -6.10 16.32
C LEU A 125 4.93 -6.32 15.18
N LEU A 126 6.06 -6.99 15.48
CA LEU A 126 7.03 -7.35 14.46
C LEU A 126 6.41 -8.45 13.60
N LEU A 127 6.00 -8.10 12.38
CA LEU A 127 5.46 -9.09 11.45
C LEU A 127 6.53 -10.11 11.05
N ASN A 128 6.13 -11.37 11.08
CA ASN A 128 6.93 -12.49 10.64
C ASN A 128 6.10 -13.32 9.64
N MET A 129 6.31 -13.07 8.35
CA MET A 129 5.52 -13.69 7.27
C MET A 129 6.27 -13.66 5.94
N ASP A 130 5.93 -14.58 5.06
CA ASP A 130 6.24 -14.51 3.65
C ASP A 130 5.03 -13.96 2.90
N LEU A 131 5.27 -12.96 2.06
CA LEU A 131 4.26 -12.27 1.29
C LEU A 131 4.54 -12.43 -0.21
N VAL A 132 3.67 -13.12 -0.91
CA VAL A 132 3.67 -13.18 -2.38
C VAL A 132 2.73 -12.11 -2.90
N ILE A 133 3.20 -11.21 -3.76
CA ILE A 133 2.37 -10.22 -4.43
C ILE A 133 2.28 -10.58 -5.91
N ALA A 134 1.08 -10.93 -6.34
CA ALA A 134 0.75 -11.26 -7.71
C ALA A 134 0.08 -10.07 -8.39
N ILE A 135 0.65 -9.60 -9.49
CA ILE A 135 0.20 -8.39 -10.18
C ILE A 135 -0.23 -8.78 -11.58
N ASP A 136 -1.43 -8.34 -11.98
CA ASP A 136 -1.88 -8.46 -13.36
C ASP A 136 -0.87 -7.84 -14.33
N GLY A 137 -0.47 -8.59 -15.35
CA GLY A 137 0.39 -8.13 -16.44
C GLY A 137 -0.24 -8.32 -17.81
N SER A 138 -1.57 -8.35 -17.88
CA SER A 138 -2.34 -8.59 -19.11
C SER A 138 -2.88 -7.30 -19.73
N SER A 139 -3.35 -7.39 -20.98
CA SER A 139 -3.87 -6.27 -21.76
C SER A 139 -5.08 -5.54 -21.15
N SER A 140 -5.71 -6.10 -20.13
CA SER A 140 -6.80 -5.42 -19.41
C SER A 140 -6.32 -4.34 -18.46
N MET A 141 -5.02 -4.29 -18.17
CA MET A 141 -4.44 -3.30 -17.28
C MET A 141 -4.28 -1.96 -18.02
N PRO A 142 -4.95 -0.88 -17.57
CA PRO A 142 -4.73 0.44 -18.14
C PRO A 142 -3.29 0.90 -17.93
N THR A 143 -2.78 1.72 -18.86
CA THR A 143 -1.39 2.22 -18.86
C THR A 143 -1.00 2.95 -17.56
N HIS A 144 -1.96 3.52 -16.82
CA HIS A 144 -1.71 4.18 -15.52
C HIS A 144 -1.75 3.22 -14.32
N SER A 145 -2.40 2.06 -14.45
CA SER A 145 -2.63 1.16 -13.31
C SER A 145 -1.37 0.44 -12.81
N PHE A 146 -0.31 0.34 -13.63
CA PHE A 146 0.98 -0.22 -13.19
C PHE A 146 1.64 0.68 -12.14
N ASN A 147 1.66 1.99 -12.39
CA ASN A 147 2.18 2.96 -11.43
C ASN A 147 1.32 3.01 -10.17
N ASP A 148 0.00 2.85 -10.31
CA ASP A 148 -0.92 2.85 -9.17
C ASP A 148 -0.71 1.64 -8.25
N ILE A 149 -0.53 0.43 -8.82
CA ILE A 149 -0.25 -0.76 -8.02
C ILE A 149 1.16 -0.72 -7.42
N GLU A 150 2.14 -0.18 -8.14
CA GLU A 150 3.47 0.07 -7.62
C GLU A 150 3.42 1.00 -6.41
N ASN A 151 2.71 2.13 -6.51
CA ASN A 151 2.51 3.07 -5.41
C ASN A 151 1.76 2.44 -4.24
N PHE A 152 0.76 1.60 -4.51
CA PHE A 152 0.07 0.82 -3.48
C PHE A 152 1.03 -0.10 -2.73
N ILE A 153 1.87 -0.86 -3.44
CA ILE A 153 2.84 -1.77 -2.80
C ILE A 153 3.89 -0.96 -2.04
N LYS A 154 4.42 0.11 -2.62
CA LYS A 154 5.35 1.05 -1.96
C LYS A 154 4.78 1.60 -0.66
N THR A 155 3.47 1.77 -0.58
CA THR A 155 2.75 2.21 0.62
C THR A 155 2.54 1.09 1.61
N LEU A 156 2.11 -0.09 1.15
CA LEU A 156 1.87 -1.26 2.01
C LEU A 156 3.08 -1.56 2.88
N VAL A 157 4.28 -1.38 2.31
CA VAL A 157 5.57 -1.71 2.91
C VAL A 157 6.20 -0.61 3.76
N ILE A 158 5.46 0.45 4.08
CA ILE A 158 5.90 1.52 4.98
C ILE A 158 5.71 1.09 6.44
N PRO A 159 6.55 1.59 7.37
CA PRO A 159 6.33 1.46 8.81
C PRO A 159 4.87 1.70 9.26
N PRO A 160 4.43 1.07 10.38
CA PRO A 160 5.26 0.38 11.37
C PRO A 160 5.41 -1.13 11.15
N TYR A 161 4.60 -1.74 10.26
CA TYR A 161 4.43 -3.19 10.22
C TYR A 161 5.44 -3.93 9.34
N PHE A 162 5.97 -3.26 8.30
CA PHE A 162 6.90 -3.85 7.32
C PHE A 162 8.35 -3.38 7.51
N ASN A 163 8.74 -3.04 8.74
CA ASN A 163 10.08 -2.53 9.05
C ASN A 163 11.21 -3.56 8.84
N SER A 164 10.86 -4.84 8.66
CA SER A 164 11.79 -5.97 8.60
C SER A 164 11.88 -6.63 7.21
N ILE A 165 11.56 -5.92 6.13
CA ILE A 165 11.65 -6.47 4.77
C ILE A 165 13.07 -6.96 4.47
N GLY A 166 13.14 -8.20 4.01
CA GLY A 166 14.40 -8.85 3.63
C GLY A 166 15.25 -9.25 4.83
N GLN A 167 14.81 -8.98 6.06
CA GLN A 167 15.36 -9.58 7.26
C GLN A 167 14.87 -11.03 7.34
N GLY A 168 15.71 -11.92 7.88
CA GLY A 168 15.43 -13.35 7.99
C GLY A 168 14.30 -13.66 8.98
N ASN A 169 14.46 -14.69 9.81
CA ASN A 169 13.51 -14.97 10.87
C ASN A 169 14.02 -14.34 12.19
N PRO A 170 13.31 -13.39 12.82
CA PRO A 170 11.99 -12.84 12.45
C PRO A 170 12.07 -11.74 11.37
N GLY A 171 11.07 -11.67 10.49
CA GLY A 171 11.02 -10.66 9.43
C GLY A 171 10.04 -10.95 8.30
N VAL A 172 9.89 -10.00 7.37
CA VAL A 172 9.02 -10.12 6.19
C VAL A 172 9.86 -10.46 4.95
N ARG A 173 9.51 -11.54 4.24
CA ARG A 173 10.04 -11.84 2.90
C ARG A 173 8.98 -11.51 1.86
N ILE A 174 9.39 -10.92 0.74
CA ILE A 174 8.47 -10.55 -0.32
C ILE A 174 8.93 -11.20 -1.62
N ALA A 175 7.99 -11.76 -2.35
CA ALA A 175 8.16 -12.19 -3.73
C ALA A 175 7.17 -11.44 -4.61
N LEU A 176 7.64 -11.03 -5.80
CA LEU A 176 6.82 -10.35 -6.80
C LEU A 176 6.65 -11.26 -8.01
N VAL A 177 5.41 -11.51 -8.42
CA VAL A 177 5.10 -12.36 -9.57
C VAL A 177 4.11 -11.64 -10.47
N VAL A 178 4.42 -11.54 -11.76
CA VAL A 178 3.50 -10.97 -12.74
C VAL A 178 2.66 -12.10 -13.32
N VAL A 179 1.34 -11.88 -13.38
CA VAL A 179 0.36 -12.78 -13.98
C VAL A 179 0.05 -12.25 -15.38
N PRO A 180 0.76 -12.72 -16.43
CA PRO A 180 0.54 -12.26 -17.79
C PRO A 180 -0.78 -12.78 -18.37
N GLY A 181 -1.11 -12.30 -19.57
CA GLY A 181 -2.14 -12.89 -20.40
C GLY A 181 -1.78 -14.26 -20.96
N GLN A 182 -2.63 -14.77 -21.86
CA GLN A 182 -2.55 -16.16 -22.35
C GLN A 182 -1.26 -16.49 -23.14
N ASN A 183 -0.52 -15.51 -23.63
CA ASN A 183 0.68 -15.74 -24.43
C ASN A 183 1.99 -15.65 -23.63
N GLY A 184 2.00 -14.97 -22.49
CA GLY A 184 3.18 -14.75 -21.65
C GLY A 184 3.55 -15.93 -20.77
N ALA A 185 4.79 -15.97 -20.31
CA ALA A 185 5.23 -16.94 -19.31
C ALA A 185 5.04 -16.35 -17.90
N VAL A 186 4.49 -17.13 -16.97
CA VAL A 186 4.43 -16.71 -15.56
C VAL A 186 5.83 -16.88 -14.97
N ILE A 187 6.55 -15.77 -14.83
CA ILE A 187 7.91 -15.74 -14.29
C ILE A 187 7.92 -14.82 -13.06
N PRO A 188 8.44 -15.27 -11.91
CA PRO A 188 8.65 -14.40 -10.77
C PRO A 188 9.65 -13.29 -11.15
N ALA A 189 9.26 -12.04 -10.93
CA ALA A 189 10.22 -10.92 -10.97
C ALA A 189 11.20 -11.03 -9.78
N SER A 190 10.75 -11.61 -8.67
CA SER A 190 11.59 -12.01 -7.53
C SER A 190 10.99 -13.19 -6.78
N ASP A 191 11.84 -14.02 -6.20
CA ASP A 191 11.44 -15.04 -5.20
C ASP A 191 11.57 -14.50 -3.76
N LEU A 192 11.21 -15.31 -2.77
CA LEU A 192 11.22 -14.94 -1.35
C LEU A 192 12.65 -14.76 -0.78
N TYR A 193 13.69 -15.12 -1.53
CA TYR A 193 15.07 -14.86 -1.14
C TYR A 193 15.67 -13.63 -1.82
N THR A 194 15.21 -13.24 -3.00
CA THR A 194 15.87 -12.22 -3.83
C THR A 194 15.82 -10.83 -3.18
N ILE A 195 14.68 -10.45 -2.62
CA ILE A 195 14.50 -9.13 -1.99
C ILE A 195 15.06 -9.15 -0.57
N LYS A 196 16.20 -8.45 -0.37
CA LYS A 196 16.92 -8.37 0.91
C LYS A 196 16.78 -7.04 1.65
N SER A 197 16.15 -6.05 1.04
CA SER A 197 15.99 -4.72 1.62
C SER A 197 14.81 -4.02 0.98
N LYS A 198 14.36 -2.92 1.62
CA LYS A 198 13.38 -2.02 1.03
C LYS A 198 13.85 -1.47 -0.33
N ALA A 199 15.13 -1.13 -0.46
CA ALA A 199 15.69 -0.68 -1.74
C ALA A 199 15.57 -1.77 -2.83
N GLY A 200 15.94 -3.02 -2.51
CA GLY A 200 15.81 -4.13 -3.47
C GLY A 200 14.36 -4.45 -3.84
N LEU A 201 13.39 -4.19 -2.95
CA LEU A 201 11.98 -4.26 -3.30
C LEU A 201 11.60 -3.18 -4.32
N LEU A 202 12.05 -1.93 -4.10
CA LEU A 202 11.78 -0.83 -5.03
C LEU A 202 12.39 -1.09 -6.41
N ASP A 203 13.63 -1.58 -6.46
CA ASP A 203 14.29 -1.95 -7.72
C ASP A 203 13.52 -3.07 -8.46
N ALA A 204 13.01 -4.06 -7.71
CA ALA A 204 12.22 -5.14 -8.30
C ALA A 204 10.87 -4.62 -8.85
N LEU A 205 10.23 -3.68 -8.16
CA LEU A 205 8.99 -3.04 -8.61
C LEU A 205 9.20 -2.28 -9.94
N ASP A 206 10.28 -1.50 -10.04
CA ASP A 206 10.61 -0.72 -11.26
C ASP A 206 10.84 -1.63 -12.49
N SER A 207 11.17 -2.91 -12.26
CA SER A 207 11.39 -3.91 -13.32
C SER A 207 10.12 -4.61 -13.80
N LEU A 208 8.99 -4.49 -13.09
CA LEU A 208 7.78 -5.27 -13.34
C LEU A 208 7.19 -5.08 -14.73
N GLN A 209 7.28 -3.86 -15.27
CA GLN A 209 6.81 -3.52 -16.61
C GLN A 209 7.43 -4.39 -17.71
N ASN A 210 8.63 -4.96 -17.48
CA ASN A 210 9.31 -5.80 -18.45
C ASN A 210 8.65 -7.18 -18.61
N PHE A 211 7.77 -7.56 -17.69
CA PHE A 211 7.07 -8.85 -17.69
C PHE A 211 5.64 -8.76 -18.27
N TYR A 212 5.23 -7.56 -18.70
CA TYR A 212 3.96 -7.34 -19.38
C TYR A 212 4.01 -7.92 -20.79
N ASP A 213 3.03 -8.77 -21.13
CA ASP A 213 2.98 -9.43 -22.44
C ASP A 213 1.96 -8.80 -23.40
N GLY A 214 1.13 -7.88 -22.91
CA GLY A 214 0.10 -7.20 -23.70
C GLY A 214 -0.97 -8.13 -24.28
N SER A 215 -1.12 -9.34 -23.76
CA SER A 215 -2.13 -10.30 -24.21
C SER A 215 -3.31 -10.37 -23.24
N SER A 216 -4.48 -10.78 -23.73
CA SER A 216 -5.71 -10.80 -22.93
C SER A 216 -5.80 -12.00 -21.98
N GLY A 217 -6.67 -11.90 -20.97
CA GLY A 217 -6.92 -12.93 -19.97
C GLY A 217 -5.85 -12.99 -18.88
N GLN A 218 -5.91 -13.99 -18.00
CA GLN A 218 -4.89 -14.20 -16.97
C GLN A 218 -4.52 -15.68 -16.81
N LYS A 219 -3.23 -15.96 -16.62
CA LYS A 219 -2.71 -17.30 -16.32
C LYS A 219 -2.76 -17.67 -14.84
N LEU A 220 -3.92 -17.53 -14.19
CA LEU A 220 -4.05 -17.82 -12.76
C LEU A 220 -3.78 -19.28 -12.39
N ASN A 221 -4.14 -20.25 -13.26
CA ASN A 221 -3.87 -21.65 -12.97
C ASN A 221 -2.36 -21.92 -12.96
N THR A 222 -1.65 -21.42 -13.97
CA THR A 222 -0.18 -21.51 -14.02
C THR A 222 0.46 -20.77 -12.84
N PHE A 223 -0.04 -19.58 -12.49
CA PHE A 223 0.45 -18.81 -11.35
C PHE A 223 0.30 -19.57 -10.02
N PHE A 224 -0.89 -20.09 -9.71
CA PHE A 224 -1.10 -20.82 -8.45
C PHE A 224 -0.22 -22.07 -8.36
N ASN A 225 -0.04 -22.80 -9.47
CA ASN A 225 0.89 -23.94 -9.51
C ASN A 225 2.34 -23.54 -9.27
N LEU A 226 2.77 -22.40 -9.83
CA LEU A 226 4.12 -21.88 -9.63
C LEU A 226 4.38 -21.58 -8.14
N VAL A 227 3.54 -20.75 -7.53
CA VAL A 227 3.80 -20.24 -6.16
C VAL A 227 3.52 -21.25 -5.04
N SER A 228 2.80 -22.33 -5.35
CA SER A 228 2.61 -23.48 -4.46
C SER A 228 3.50 -24.68 -4.82
N GLY A 229 4.30 -24.55 -5.89
CA GLY A 229 5.18 -25.60 -6.38
C GLY A 229 6.46 -25.73 -5.54
N PRO A 230 7.08 -26.93 -5.54
CA PRO A 230 8.25 -27.21 -4.71
C PRO A 230 9.43 -26.29 -5.00
N ASP A 231 9.68 -25.94 -6.26
CA ASP A 231 10.80 -25.07 -6.64
C ASP A 231 10.65 -23.68 -6.03
N PHE A 232 9.49 -23.05 -6.18
CA PHE A 232 9.23 -21.72 -5.62
C PHE A 232 9.25 -21.74 -4.08
N LEU A 233 8.63 -22.75 -3.47
CA LEU A 233 8.63 -22.87 -2.00
C LEU A 233 10.06 -23.10 -1.46
N SER A 234 10.90 -23.86 -2.17
CA SER A 234 12.30 -24.03 -1.79
C SER A 234 13.11 -22.73 -1.84
N SER A 235 12.67 -21.75 -2.63
CA SER A 235 13.24 -20.41 -2.76
C SER A 235 12.78 -19.43 -1.67
N GLY A 236 12.62 -19.92 -0.44
CA GLY A 236 12.57 -19.06 0.75
C GLY A 236 11.25 -19.05 1.50
N TYR A 237 10.28 -19.90 1.13
CA TYR A 237 9.07 -20.09 1.90
C TYR A 237 9.35 -20.72 3.28
N ARG A 238 8.67 -20.23 4.30
CA ARG A 238 8.75 -20.66 5.70
C ARG A 238 7.42 -21.30 6.11
N PRO A 239 7.37 -22.61 6.36
CA PRO A 239 6.15 -23.26 6.81
C PRO A 239 5.82 -22.90 8.26
N GLY A 240 4.53 -22.95 8.63
CA GLY A 240 4.09 -22.81 10.02
C GLY A 240 4.00 -21.37 10.55
N ILE A 241 4.12 -20.37 9.68
CA ILE A 241 3.82 -18.96 9.97
C ILE A 241 2.68 -18.48 9.08
N ASN A 242 2.08 -17.34 9.42
CA ASN A 242 0.93 -16.78 8.71
C ASN A 242 1.38 -16.08 7.41
N ASN A 243 1.63 -16.86 6.36
CA ASN A 243 2.04 -16.38 5.05
C ASN A 243 0.85 -15.90 4.23
N HIS A 244 1.08 -14.90 3.38
CA HIS A 244 0.02 -14.26 2.61
C HIS A 244 0.33 -14.22 1.12
N LEU A 245 -0.73 -14.27 0.33
CA LEU A 245 -0.71 -14.01 -1.11
C LEU A 245 -1.69 -12.87 -1.39
N ILE A 246 -1.18 -11.76 -1.92
CA ILE A 246 -2.03 -10.67 -2.42
C ILE A 246 -2.15 -10.84 -3.93
N LEU A 247 -3.37 -11.02 -4.43
CA LEU A 247 -3.68 -11.07 -5.85
C LEU A 247 -4.30 -9.74 -6.27
N TYR A 248 -3.55 -8.95 -7.04
CA TYR A 248 -4.05 -7.76 -7.71
C TYR A 248 -4.43 -8.11 -9.15
N ILE A 249 -5.71 -7.97 -9.51
CA ILE A 249 -6.21 -8.33 -10.84
C ILE A 249 -7.04 -7.21 -11.49
N THR A 250 -6.89 -7.02 -12.80
CA THR A 250 -7.64 -6.06 -13.60
C THR A 250 -8.61 -6.74 -14.56
N GLY A 251 -9.69 -6.04 -14.90
CA GLY A 251 -10.91 -6.56 -15.55
C GLY A 251 -10.71 -7.60 -16.66
N THR A 252 -11.23 -8.82 -16.47
CA THR A 252 -11.46 -9.77 -17.56
C THR A 252 -12.74 -10.59 -17.35
N SER A 253 -13.32 -11.06 -18.45
CA SER A 253 -14.37 -12.09 -18.46
C SER A 253 -13.81 -13.51 -18.31
N THR A 254 -12.49 -13.69 -18.47
CA THR A 254 -11.78 -14.97 -18.40
C THR A 254 -10.54 -14.85 -17.51
N VAL A 255 -10.69 -15.29 -16.26
CA VAL A 255 -9.66 -15.17 -15.23
C VAL A 255 -8.68 -16.36 -15.23
N THR A 256 -8.81 -17.27 -16.19
CA THR A 256 -8.12 -18.57 -16.17
C THR A 256 -7.65 -18.99 -17.56
N ASP A 257 -6.47 -19.58 -17.61
CA ASP A 257 -5.79 -20.22 -18.74
C ASP A 257 -6.23 -21.68 -18.96
N GLY A 258 -7.54 -21.91 -18.99
CA GLY A 258 -8.12 -23.24 -19.27
C GLY A 258 -8.05 -24.25 -18.11
N GLY A 259 -7.64 -23.83 -16.91
CA GLY A 259 -7.61 -24.65 -15.69
C GLY A 259 -8.60 -24.20 -14.60
N ASN A 260 -8.54 -24.83 -13.43
CA ASN A 260 -9.40 -24.52 -12.28
C ASN A 260 -8.62 -23.77 -11.19
N ALA A 261 -8.38 -22.48 -11.45
CA ALA A 261 -7.65 -21.61 -10.52
C ALA A 261 -8.30 -21.55 -9.12
N ALA A 262 -9.63 -21.62 -9.05
CA ALA A 262 -10.36 -21.64 -7.78
C ALA A 262 -10.03 -22.88 -6.94
N ALA A 263 -9.96 -24.07 -7.54
CA ALA A 263 -9.60 -25.30 -6.84
C ALA A 263 -8.15 -25.28 -6.35
N LEU A 264 -7.21 -24.75 -7.16
CA LEU A 264 -5.82 -24.59 -6.74
C LEU A 264 -5.69 -23.60 -5.58
N ALA A 265 -6.37 -22.44 -5.67
CA ALA A 265 -6.42 -21.46 -4.59
C ALA A 265 -7.04 -22.06 -3.31
N GLN A 266 -8.08 -22.88 -3.45
CA GLN A 266 -8.68 -23.57 -2.30
C GLN A 266 -7.71 -24.57 -1.68
N SER A 267 -6.94 -25.31 -2.48
CA SER A 267 -5.89 -26.20 -1.97
C SER A 267 -4.81 -25.43 -1.19
N ILE A 268 -4.35 -24.29 -1.73
CA ILE A 268 -3.41 -23.38 -1.06
C ILE A 268 -3.93 -22.95 0.31
N ARG A 269 -5.19 -22.52 0.40
CA ARG A 269 -5.82 -22.09 1.66
C ARG A 269 -5.98 -23.27 2.63
N ASN A 270 -6.50 -24.40 2.18
CA ASN A 270 -6.72 -25.59 3.01
C ASN A 270 -5.43 -26.17 3.58
N ASN A 271 -4.33 -26.07 2.84
CA ASN A 271 -3.00 -26.50 3.29
C ASN A 271 -2.30 -25.44 4.16
N ASN A 272 -2.96 -24.31 4.46
CA ASN A 272 -2.39 -23.16 5.16
C ASN A 272 -1.08 -22.66 4.52
N THR A 273 -0.93 -22.83 3.21
CA THR A 273 0.25 -22.35 2.48
C THR A 273 0.25 -20.83 2.43
N TYR A 274 -0.89 -20.24 2.06
CA TYR A 274 -1.11 -18.80 2.09
C TYR A 274 -2.56 -18.46 2.46
N GLY A 275 -2.74 -17.40 3.25
CA GLY A 275 -3.99 -16.64 3.24
C GLY A 275 -4.05 -15.77 1.99
N ILE A 276 -5.10 -15.92 1.19
CA ILE A 276 -5.21 -15.22 -0.09
C ILE A 276 -6.09 -13.97 0.09
N ILE A 277 -5.58 -12.81 -0.29
CA ILE A 277 -6.30 -11.53 -0.33
C ILE A 277 -6.37 -11.07 -1.77
N THR A 278 -7.57 -10.84 -2.30
CA THR A 278 -7.74 -10.36 -3.68
C THR A 278 -8.16 -8.90 -3.68
N ILE A 279 -7.43 -8.09 -4.44
CA ILE A 279 -7.81 -6.73 -4.80
C ILE A 279 -8.06 -6.72 -6.30
N ALA A 280 -9.23 -6.26 -6.72
CA ALA A 280 -9.56 -6.18 -8.14
C ALA A 280 -9.96 -4.78 -8.56
N TYR A 281 -9.46 -4.37 -9.72
CA TYR A 281 -9.76 -3.09 -10.34
C TYR A 281 -10.45 -3.29 -11.70
N THR A 282 -11.60 -2.69 -11.87
CA THR A 282 -12.30 -2.65 -13.17
C THR A 282 -12.31 -1.24 -13.70
N ALA A 283 -11.49 -0.97 -14.72
CA ALA A 283 -11.49 0.34 -15.38
C ALA A 283 -12.80 0.62 -16.10
N GLN A 284 -13.14 1.90 -16.26
CA GLN A 284 -14.35 2.31 -16.97
C GLN A 284 -14.36 1.77 -18.41
N GLY A 285 -15.44 1.11 -18.80
CA GLY A 285 -15.59 0.52 -20.13
C GLY A 285 -14.96 -0.88 -20.29
N GLN A 286 -14.30 -1.41 -19.27
CA GLN A 286 -13.83 -2.80 -19.25
C GLN A 286 -14.88 -3.75 -18.64
N PRO A 287 -14.90 -5.04 -19.01
CA PRO A 287 -15.74 -6.04 -18.37
C PRO A 287 -15.44 -6.11 -16.86
N ALA A 288 -16.49 -6.11 -16.05
CA ALA A 288 -16.36 -6.31 -14.61
C ALA A 288 -15.75 -7.67 -14.29
N VAL A 289 -14.82 -7.68 -13.33
CA VAL A 289 -14.33 -8.93 -12.75
C VAL A 289 -15.47 -9.74 -12.15
N ASN A 290 -15.41 -11.07 -12.32
CA ASN A 290 -16.43 -11.95 -11.76
C ASN A 290 -16.21 -12.13 -10.25
N GLN A 291 -17.02 -11.45 -9.44
CA GLN A 291 -16.93 -11.51 -7.97
C GLN A 291 -17.04 -12.94 -7.43
N ASN A 292 -17.87 -13.81 -8.02
CA ASN A 292 -18.00 -15.20 -7.55
C ASN A 292 -16.69 -15.99 -7.76
N VAL A 293 -15.98 -15.72 -8.86
CA VAL A 293 -14.66 -16.32 -9.11
C VAL A 293 -13.66 -15.80 -8.08
N LEU A 294 -13.61 -14.51 -7.82
CA LEU A 294 -12.68 -13.95 -6.82
C LEU A 294 -12.98 -14.47 -5.41
N ASN A 295 -14.27 -14.59 -5.04
CA ASN A 295 -14.71 -15.17 -3.77
C ASN A 295 -14.29 -16.64 -3.65
N SER A 296 -14.28 -17.40 -4.74
CA SER A 296 -13.79 -18.78 -4.73
C SER A 296 -12.26 -18.88 -4.55
N ILE A 297 -11.52 -17.85 -4.99
CA ILE A 297 -10.06 -17.75 -4.90
C ILE A 297 -9.58 -17.25 -3.52
N ALA A 298 -10.28 -16.32 -2.89
CA ALA A 298 -9.81 -15.69 -1.65
C ALA A 298 -10.74 -15.93 -0.45
N GLY A 299 -12.01 -16.24 -0.69
CA GLY A 299 -13.06 -16.15 0.32
C GLY A 299 -13.73 -14.78 0.30
N ALA A 300 -15.04 -14.72 0.59
CA ALA A 300 -15.84 -13.51 0.43
C ALA A 300 -15.34 -12.32 1.28
N ASN A 301 -14.77 -12.60 2.46
CA ASN A 301 -14.23 -11.57 3.34
C ASN A 301 -12.84 -11.08 2.91
N CYS A 302 -12.20 -11.73 1.94
CA CYS A 302 -10.85 -11.41 1.48
C CYS A 302 -10.83 -10.79 0.06
N VAL A 303 -11.99 -10.38 -0.48
CA VAL A 303 -12.10 -9.78 -1.81
C VAL A 303 -12.51 -8.31 -1.69
N MET A 304 -11.72 -7.43 -2.30
CA MET A 304 -12.08 -6.03 -2.56
C MET A 304 -12.16 -5.80 -4.07
N ILE A 305 -13.24 -5.16 -4.53
CA ILE A 305 -13.42 -4.78 -5.93
C ILE A 305 -13.66 -3.27 -5.99
N SER A 306 -12.93 -2.58 -6.86
CA SER A 306 -13.10 -1.16 -7.13
C SER A 306 -13.25 -0.89 -8.61
N ASN A 307 -14.01 0.15 -8.97
CA ASN A 307 -14.09 0.71 -10.31
C ASN A 307 -13.33 2.05 -10.45
N THR A 308 -12.76 2.57 -9.36
CA THR A 308 -11.87 3.74 -9.38
C THR A 308 -10.54 3.39 -8.73
N VAL A 309 -9.46 3.95 -9.28
CA VAL A 309 -8.13 3.83 -8.68
C VAL A 309 -8.17 4.46 -7.29
N ASP A 310 -8.71 5.67 -7.16
CA ASP A 310 -8.78 6.39 -5.88
C ASP A 310 -9.41 5.57 -4.76
N TYR A 311 -10.56 4.92 -4.99
CA TYR A 311 -11.20 4.10 -3.96
C TYR A 311 -10.34 2.89 -3.59
N LEU A 312 -9.70 2.27 -4.59
CA LEU A 312 -8.82 1.13 -4.37
C LEU A 312 -7.63 1.52 -3.52
N ILE A 313 -7.00 2.67 -3.79
CA ILE A 313 -5.85 3.07 -3.00
C ILE A 313 -6.29 3.57 -1.61
N GLN A 314 -7.41 4.31 -1.52
CA GLN A 314 -7.96 4.81 -0.24
C GLN A 314 -8.33 3.70 0.74
N ASN A 315 -8.89 2.59 0.25
CA ASN A 315 -9.45 1.54 1.11
C ASN A 315 -8.61 0.25 1.09
N GLY A 316 -7.85 0.01 0.03
CA GLY A 316 -7.10 -1.23 -0.17
C GLY A 316 -6.01 -1.44 0.87
N LEU A 317 -5.39 -0.36 1.35
CA LEU A 317 -4.30 -0.44 2.32
C LEU A 317 -4.81 -0.98 3.65
N ASP A 318 -5.83 -0.31 4.21
CA ASP A 318 -6.48 -0.73 5.45
C ASP A 318 -7.08 -2.14 5.33
N PHE A 319 -7.71 -2.42 4.19
CA PHE A 319 -8.27 -3.72 3.89
C PHE A 319 -7.23 -4.85 3.96
N VAL A 320 -6.08 -4.67 3.32
CA VAL A 320 -4.98 -5.65 3.35
C VAL A 320 -4.36 -5.73 4.74
N GLN A 321 -3.97 -4.60 5.31
CA GLN A 321 -3.25 -4.56 6.59
C GLN A 321 -4.07 -5.18 7.71
N THR A 322 -5.36 -4.87 7.81
CA THR A 322 -6.25 -5.43 8.84
C THR A 322 -6.35 -6.96 8.73
N ARG A 323 -6.33 -7.53 7.52
CA ARG A 323 -6.37 -8.99 7.31
C ARG A 323 -5.06 -9.67 7.68
N ILE A 324 -3.94 -9.06 7.31
CA ILE A 324 -2.61 -9.54 7.70
C ILE A 324 -2.45 -9.53 9.23
N LEU A 325 -2.83 -8.42 9.87
CA LEU A 325 -2.75 -8.27 11.33
C LEU A 325 -3.71 -9.21 12.06
N SER A 326 -4.92 -9.41 11.54
CA SER A 326 -5.87 -10.39 12.07
C SER A 326 -5.29 -11.79 12.01
N ALA A 327 -4.70 -12.21 10.89
CA ALA A 327 -4.07 -13.52 10.80
C ALA A 327 -2.89 -13.67 11.76
N ALA A 328 -2.03 -12.66 11.86
CA ALA A 328 -0.90 -12.65 12.79
C ALA A 328 -1.32 -12.80 14.27
N THR A 329 -2.50 -12.30 14.64
CA THR A 329 -3.00 -12.30 16.02
C THR A 329 -3.90 -13.50 16.35
N THR A 330 -4.70 -13.96 15.38
CA THR A 330 -5.72 -15.01 15.58
C THR A 330 -5.32 -16.36 14.99
N GLY A 331 -4.26 -16.42 14.17
CA GLY A 331 -3.86 -17.60 13.40
C GLY A 331 -4.84 -17.98 12.29
N THR A 332 -5.85 -17.15 12.02
CA THR A 332 -6.88 -17.42 11.03
C THR A 332 -6.70 -16.47 9.85
N TYR A 333 -6.40 -17.04 8.69
CA TYR A 333 -6.57 -16.34 7.42
C TYR A 333 -8.06 -16.05 7.26
N CYS A 334 -8.42 -14.89 6.69
CA CYS A 334 -9.83 -14.62 6.43
C CYS A 334 -10.51 -15.78 5.66
#